data_AF-A0A2S6Q319-F1
#
_entry.id   AF-A0A2S6Q319-F1
#
_cell.length_a   1.000
_cell.length_b   1.000
_cell.length_c   1.000
_cell.angle_alpha   90.00
_cell.angle_beta   90.00
_cell.angle_gamma   90.00
#
_symmetry.space_group_name_H-M   'P 1'
#
loop_
_entity.id
_entity.type
_entity.pdbx_description
1 polymer ?
#
loop_
_entity_poly.entity_id
_entity_poly.type
_entity_poly.pdbx_seq_one_letter_code
_entity_poly.pdbx_strand_id
1 'polypeptide(L)' 'IGLMAKRARGLMADYIIKNKITKVEDLKNFNSEGYAFKPELSDDKNLTFVLDM' A
#
# COMPACT_ATOMS: atom_id res chain seq x y z
N ILE A 1 -14.01 -10.51 -5.22
CA ILE A 1 -13.09 -9.41 -5.62
C ILE A 1 -13.03 -8.26 -4.59
N GLY A 2 -14.15 -7.80 -3.99
CA GLY A 2 -14.12 -6.62 -3.10
C GLY A 2 -13.56 -6.77 -1.68
N LEU A 3 -13.47 -7.98 -1.11
CA LEU A 3 -13.07 -8.19 0.29
C LEU A 3 -11.60 -7.84 0.55
N MET A 4 -10.70 -8.31 -0.33
CA MET A 4 -9.26 -8.06 -0.24
C MET A 4 -8.96 -6.57 -0.41
N ALA A 5 -9.58 -5.90 -1.39
CA ALA A 5 -9.42 -4.46 -1.60
C ALA A 5 -9.95 -3.62 -0.43
N LYS A 6 -10.99 -4.08 0.29
CA LYS A 6 -11.45 -3.42 1.52
C LYS A 6 -10.45 -3.59 2.67
N ARG A 7 -9.89 -4.79 2.83
CA ARG A 7 -8.85 -5.06 3.85
C ARG A 7 -7.56 -4.27 3.57
N ALA A 8 -7.08 -4.26 2.33
CA ALA A 8 -5.89 -3.53 1.90
C ALA A 8 -5.96 -2.03 2.26
N ARG A 9 -7.12 -1.39 2.02
CA ARG A 9 -7.34 0.02 2.41
C ARG A 9 -7.26 0.24 3.92
N GLY A 10 -7.81 -0.69 4.71
CA GLY A 10 -7.72 -0.62 6.18
C GLY A 10 -6.26 -0.74 6.66
N LEU A 11 -5.52 -1.71 6.13
CA LEU A 11 -4.10 -1.90 6.44
C LEU A 11 -3.26 -0.67 6.05
N MET A 12 -3.53 -0.10 4.87
CA MET A 12 -2.83 1.09 4.39
C MET A 12 -3.10 2.30 5.29
N ALA A 13 -4.35 2.52 5.69
CA ALA A 13 -4.70 3.60 6.62
C ALA A 13 -4.05 3.41 8.01
N ASP A 14 -4.07 2.19 8.55
CA ASP A 14 -3.40 1.85 9.82
C ASP A 14 -1.89 2.12 9.75
N TYR A 15 -1.23 1.70 8.66
CA TYR A 15 0.19 1.94 8.43
C TYR A 15 0.53 3.44 8.37
N ILE A 16 -0.28 4.23 7.66
CA ILE A 16 -0.11 5.68 7.56
C ILE A 16 -0.17 6.34 8.94
N ILE A 17 -1.17 5.98 9.74
CA ILE A 17 -1.39 6.58 11.05
C ILE A 17 -0.28 6.18 12.03
N LYS A 18 0.06 4.89 12.09
CA LYS A 18 1.10 4.38 13.01
C LYS A 18 2.47 4.98 12.74
N ASN A 19 2.85 5.09 11.47
CA ASN A 19 4.17 5.59 11.07
C ASN A 19 4.18 7.11 10.85
N LYS A 20 3.02 7.79 11.03
CA LYS A 20 2.85 9.23 10.78
C LYS A 20 3.40 9.63 9.42
N ILE A 21 3.06 8.84 8.40
CA ILE A 21 3.53 9.03 7.04
C ILE A 21 3.02 10.38 6.53
N THR A 22 3.93 11.24 6.09
CA THR A 22 3.61 12.57 5.52
C THR A 22 4.07 12.72 4.09
N LYS A 23 4.93 11.82 3.60
CA LYS A 23 5.46 11.81 2.24
C LYS A 23 4.98 10.58 1.49
N VAL A 24 4.77 10.76 0.19
CA VAL A 24 4.31 9.69 -0.70
C VAL A 24 5.39 8.63 -0.91
N GLU A 25 6.67 9.01 -0.82
CA GLU A 25 7.80 8.09 -0.94
C GLU A 25 7.80 7.03 0.16
N ASP A 26 7.46 7.41 1.39
CA ASP A 26 7.39 6.48 2.52
C ASP A 26 6.23 5.47 2.39
N LEU A 27 5.17 5.78 1.62
CA LEU A 27 4.10 4.82 1.32
C LEU A 27 4.59 3.63 0.50
N LYS A 28 5.66 3.79 -0.29
CA LYS A 28 6.24 2.70 -1.10
C LYS A 28 6.83 1.60 -0.22
N ASN A 29 7.13 1.90 1.04
CA ASN A 29 7.63 0.94 2.03
C ASN A 29 6.51 0.12 2.70
N PHE A 30 5.24 0.34 2.33
CA PHE A 30 4.13 -0.45 2.83
C PHE A 30 4.26 -1.91 2.39
N ASN A 31 4.39 -2.80 3.38
CA ASN A 31 4.58 -4.24 3.16
C ASN A 31 3.71 -5.14 4.06
N SER A 32 2.55 -4.66 4.50
CA SER A 32 1.70 -5.40 5.46
C SER A 32 1.00 -6.59 4.81
N GLU A 33 0.98 -7.72 5.51
CA GLU A 33 0.23 -8.94 5.14
C GLU A 33 0.44 -9.42 3.68
N GLY A 34 1.69 -9.35 3.20
CA GLY A 34 2.07 -9.82 1.86
C GLY A 34 1.74 -8.84 0.73
N TYR A 35 1.20 -7.65 1.03
CA TYR A 35 1.14 -6.60 0.02
C TYR A 35 2.53 -6.03 -0.21
N ALA A 36 2.88 -5.78 -1.47
CA ALA A 36 4.14 -5.16 -1.86
C ALA A 36 3.92 -4.10 -2.93
N PHE A 37 4.70 -3.02 -2.84
CA PHE A 37 4.71 -1.98 -3.87
C PHE A 37 5.30 -2.52 -5.17
N LYS A 38 4.61 -2.28 -6.30
CA LYS A 38 5.06 -2.74 -7.62
C LYS A 38 5.37 -1.55 -8.51
N PRO A 39 6.65 -1.15 -8.64
CA PRO A 39 7.03 0.04 -9.39
C PRO A 39 6.66 -0.05 -10.87
N GLU A 40 6.71 -1.25 -11.45
CA GLU A 40 6.37 -1.49 -12.86
C GLU A 40 4.90 -1.24 -13.20
N LEU A 41 4.02 -1.32 -12.19
CA LEU A 41 2.58 -1.05 -12.32
C LEU A 41 2.20 0.30 -11.70
N SER A 42 3.19 1.07 -11.25
CA SER A 42 2.96 2.34 -10.57
C SER A 42 3.44 3.49 -11.44
N ASP A 43 2.68 4.57 -11.40
CA ASP A 43 2.98 5.82 -12.09
C ASP A 43 3.18 6.94 -11.07
N ASP A 44 3.56 8.12 -11.56
CA ASP A 44 3.76 9.32 -10.74
C ASP A 44 2.54 9.68 -9.87
N LYS A 45 1.33 9.34 -10.35
CA LYS A 45 0.06 9.64 -9.66
C LYS A 45 -0.60 8.43 -8.99
N ASN A 46 -0.21 7.21 -9.35
CA ASN A 46 -0.89 5.99 -8.88
C ASN A 46 0.14 4.99 -8.37
N LEU A 47 0.08 4.68 -7.08
CA LEU A 47 0.90 3.63 -6.47
C LEU A 47 0.11 2.33 -6.45
N THR A 48 0.61 1.33 -7.16
CA THR A 48 0.00 0.00 -7.23
C THR A 48 0.69 -0.94 -6.24
N PHE A 49 -0.14 -1.55 -5.39
CA PHE A 49 0.29 -2.57 -4.43
C PHE A 49 -0.38 -3.89 -4.80
N VAL A 50 0.42 -4.95 -4.91
CA VAL A 50 -0.06 -6.30 -5.21
C VAL A 50 0.16 -7.21 -4.03
N LEU A 51 -0.69 -8.21 -3.87
CA LEU A 51 -0.47 -9.29 -2.91
C LEU A 51 0.53 -10.26 -3.55
N ASP A 52 1.78 -10.22 -3.11
CA ASP A 52 2.85 -11.14 -3.50
C ASP A 52 2.94 -12.16 -2.36
N MET A 53 2.36 -13.35 -2.59
CA MET A 53 2.22 -14.41 -1.58
C MET A 53 3.39 -15.40 -1.67
#